data_AF-A0A3D4TGB8-F1
#
_entry.id   AF-A0A3D4TGB8-F1
#
_cell.length_a   1.000
_cell.length_b   1.000
_cell.length_c   1.000
_cell.angle_alpha   90.00
_cell.angle_beta   90.00
_cell.angle_gamma   90.00
#
_symmetry.space_group_name_H-M   'P 1'
#
loop_
_entity.id
_entity.type
_entity.pdbx_description
1 polymer ?
#
loop_
_entity_poly.entity_id
_entity_poly.type
_entity_poly.pdbx_seq_one_letter_code
_entity_poly.pdbx_strand_id
1 'polypeptide(L)'
;LRDRLTALFLSHGLEQPAETVETLDMPVVASLLLNNDMVVALPVEAVQPYMDAGLLKALPFDLGVSMDSFGIVTRKRHQLSPGADAMLLALREAAASIYPHYRAPSHG
;
A
#
# COMPACT_ATOMS: atom_id res chain seq x y z
N LEU A 1 -5.00 5.41 5.58
CA LEU A 1 -5.88 4.57 4.74
C LEU A 1 -7.29 4.49 5.32
N ARG A 2 -7.47 4.04 6.56
CA ARG A 2 -8.79 3.97 7.24
C ARG A 2 -9.63 5.23 7.09
N ASP A 3 -9.10 6.39 7.47
CA ASP A 3 -9.83 7.67 7.35
C ASP A 3 -10.25 8.01 5.91
N ARG A 4 -9.44 7.60 4.92
CA ARG A 4 -9.77 7.80 3.50
C ARG A 4 -10.90 6.90 3.04
N LEU A 5 -10.90 5.64 3.48
CA LEU A 5 -12.01 4.72 3.25
C LEU A 5 -13.28 5.26 3.90
N THR A 6 -13.22 5.67 5.17
CA THR A 6 -14.33 6.31 5.86
C THR A 6 -14.88 7.49 5.07
N ALA A 7 -14.00 8.40 4.63
CA ALA A 7 -14.40 9.54 3.81
C ALA A 7 -15.02 9.12 2.46
N LEU A 8 -14.49 8.07 1.81
CA LEU A 8 -15.02 7.53 0.56
C LEU A 8 -16.46 7.03 0.74
N PHE A 9 -16.72 6.18 1.74
CA PHE A 9 -18.08 5.70 2.03
C PHE A 9 -19.04 6.86 2.30
N LEU A 10 -18.65 7.79 3.18
CA LEU A 10 -19.46 8.96 3.52
C LEU A 10 -19.75 9.86 2.31
N SER A 11 -18.77 10.09 1.44
CA SER A 11 -18.95 10.91 0.23
C SER A 11 -19.94 10.31 -0.77
N HIS A 12 -20.17 9.00 -0.72
CA HIS A 12 -21.15 8.28 -1.52
C HIS A 12 -22.50 8.07 -0.80
N GLY A 13 -22.67 8.64 0.40
CA GLY A 13 -23.88 8.47 1.21
C GLY A 13 -24.06 7.04 1.75
N LEU A 14 -22.99 6.26 1.82
CA LEU A 14 -22.99 4.89 2.32
C LEU A 14 -22.63 4.86 3.81
N GLU A 15 -23.21 3.92 4.52
CA GLU A 15 -22.75 3.57 5.87
C GLU A 15 -21.36 2.93 5.80
N GLN A 16 -20.57 3.11 6.86
CA GLN A 16 -19.29 2.44 6.97
C GLN A 16 -19.48 0.95 7.25
N PRO A 17 -18.56 0.08 6.80
CA PRO A 17 -18.60 -1.35 7.15
C PRO A 17 -18.58 -1.51 8.67
N ALA A 18 -19.52 -2.30 9.22
CA ALA A 18 -19.61 -2.54 10.66
C ALA A 18 -18.55 -3.56 11.15
N GLU A 19 -18.32 -4.61 10.35
CA GLU A 19 -17.41 -5.71 10.68
C GLU A 19 -16.06 -5.52 9.97
N THR A 20 -15.13 -4.85 10.63
CA THR A 20 -13.80 -4.54 10.08
C THR A 20 -12.68 -5.20 10.87
N VAL A 21 -11.66 -5.68 10.16
CA VAL A 21 -10.40 -6.16 10.74
C VAL A 21 -9.25 -5.29 10.21
N GLU A 22 -8.38 -4.85 11.11
CA GLU A 22 -7.16 -4.11 10.77
C GLU A 22 -5.95 -4.96 11.15
N THR A 23 -5.18 -5.40 10.15
CA THR A 23 -3.98 -6.22 10.34
C THR A 23 -3.01 -6.04 9.18
N LEU A 24 -1.72 -6.25 9.46
CA LEU A 24 -0.64 -6.33 8.45
C LEU A 24 -0.18 -7.77 8.20
N ASP A 25 -0.76 -8.74 8.92
CA ASP A 25 -0.41 -10.16 8.81
C ASP A 25 -1.07 -10.77 7.56
N MET A 26 -0.27 -11.01 6.52
CA MET A 26 -0.76 -11.55 5.24
C MET A 26 -1.39 -12.95 5.37
N PRO A 27 -0.81 -13.91 6.13
CA PRO A 27 -1.50 -15.16 6.47
C PRO A 27 -2.91 -14.96 7.05
N VAL A 28 -3.10 -14.00 7.97
CA VAL A 28 -4.42 -13.70 8.54
C VAL A 28 -5.35 -13.09 7.48
N VAL A 29 -4.86 -12.15 6.68
CA VAL A 29 -5.65 -11.56 5.56
C VAL A 29 -6.12 -12.65 4.60
N ALA A 30 -5.20 -13.51 4.14
CA ALA A 30 -5.53 -14.60 3.22
C ALA A 30 -6.58 -15.55 3.82
N SER A 31 -6.42 -15.93 5.09
CA SER A 31 -7.40 -16.77 5.80
C SER A 31 -8.79 -16.12 5.86
N LEU A 32 -8.87 -14.83 6.19
CA LEU A 32 -10.15 -14.13 6.26
C LEU A 32 -10.84 -14.05 4.90
N LEU A 33 -10.11 -13.71 3.84
CA LEU A 33 -10.65 -13.60 2.48
C LEU A 33 -11.06 -14.96 1.90
N LEU A 34 -10.32 -16.03 2.21
CA LEU A 34 -10.62 -17.37 1.69
C LEU A 34 -11.83 -18.02 2.39
N ASN A 35 -12.11 -17.64 3.63
CA ASN A 35 -13.13 -18.29 4.45
C ASN A 35 -14.38 -17.43 4.68
N ASN A 36 -14.39 -16.17 4.24
CA ASN A 36 -15.51 -15.24 4.46
C ASN A 36 -15.70 -14.32 3.25
N ASP A 37 -16.87 -13.70 3.17
CA ASP A 37 -17.17 -12.69 2.15
C ASP A 37 -16.62 -11.32 2.57
N MET A 38 -15.29 -11.21 2.58
CA MET A 38 -14.59 -9.98 2.95
C MET A 38 -13.82 -9.41 1.75
N VAL A 39 -13.63 -8.10 1.78
CA VAL A 39 -12.77 -7.37 0.84
C VAL A 39 -11.71 -6.61 1.63
N VAL A 40 -10.55 -6.40 1.01
CA VAL A 40 -9.44 -5.68 1.62
C VAL A 40 -8.83 -4.70 0.62
N ALA A 41 -8.45 -3.52 1.12
CA ALA A 41 -7.70 -2.53 0.36
C ALA A 41 -6.21 -2.68 0.68
N LEU A 42 -5.43 -3.19 -0.28
CA LEU A 42 -3.99 -3.39 -0.16
C LEU A 42 -3.30 -3.22 -1.52
N PRO A 43 -1.98 -2.94 -1.55
CA PRO A 43 -1.21 -2.96 -2.79
C PRO A 43 -1.25 -4.35 -3.42
N VAL A 44 -1.46 -4.42 -4.73
CA VAL A 44 -1.54 -5.69 -5.47
C VAL A 44 -0.25 -6.50 -5.30
N GLU A 45 0.88 -5.80 -5.23
CA GLU A 45 2.21 -6.38 -5.05
C GLU A 45 2.33 -7.15 -3.72
N ALA A 46 1.60 -6.74 -2.67
CA ALA A 46 1.61 -7.40 -1.37
C ALA A 46 0.92 -8.77 -1.39
N VAL A 47 0.03 -9.01 -2.37
CA VAL A 47 -0.73 -10.26 -2.52
C VAL A 47 -0.41 -11.01 -3.81
N GLN A 48 0.58 -10.56 -4.58
CA GLN A 48 0.92 -11.16 -5.87
C GLN A 48 1.11 -12.69 -5.79
N PRO A 49 1.80 -13.27 -4.78
CA PRO A 49 1.93 -14.72 -4.67
C PRO A 49 0.59 -15.46 -4.55
N TYR A 50 -0.40 -14.87 -3.88
CA TYR A 50 -1.73 -15.45 -3.73
C TYR A 50 -2.57 -15.28 -5.00
N MET A 51 -2.36 -14.20 -5.75
CA MET A 51 -3.00 -13.99 -7.05
C MET A 51 -2.44 -14.96 -8.10
N ASP A 52 -1.12 -15.15 -8.14
CA ASP A 52 -0.45 -16.10 -9.03
C ASP A 52 -0.90 -17.53 -8.75
N ALA A 53 -1.16 -17.86 -7.48
CA ALA A 53 -1.73 -19.14 -7.06
C ALA A 53 -3.25 -19.28 -7.34
N GLY A 54 -3.90 -18.24 -7.85
CA GLY A 54 -5.35 -18.22 -8.11
C GLY A 54 -6.22 -18.20 -6.86
N LEU A 55 -5.64 -17.91 -5.69
CA LEU A 55 -6.34 -17.87 -4.40
C LEU A 55 -7.05 -16.54 -4.17
N LEU A 56 -6.46 -15.44 -4.66
CA LEU A 56 -7.02 -14.10 -4.55
C LEU A 56 -7.17 -13.47 -5.93
N LYS A 57 -8.10 -12.51 -6.04
CA LYS A 57 -8.32 -11.76 -7.27
C LYS A 57 -8.58 -10.29 -6.95
N ALA A 58 -7.92 -9.40 -7.68
CA ALA A 58 -8.21 -7.98 -7.63
C ALA A 58 -9.62 -7.72 -8.20
N LEU A 59 -10.41 -6.96 -7.47
CA LEU A 59 -11.71 -6.49 -7.95
C LEU A 59 -11.50 -5.38 -9.00
N PRO A 60 -12.30 -5.34 -10.08
CA PRO A 60 -12.21 -4.29 -11.10
C PRO A 60 -12.86 -3.00 -10.60
N PHE A 61 -12.33 -2.45 -9.52
CA PHE A 61 -12.85 -1.26 -8.84
C PHE A 61 -11.69 -0.31 -8.55
N ASP A 62 -11.80 0.91 -9.08
CA ASP A 62 -10.88 1.99 -8.71
C ASP A 62 -11.37 2.60 -7.40
N LEU A 63 -10.65 2.31 -6.32
CA LEU A 63 -10.94 2.82 -5.00
C LEU A 63 -10.77 4.35 -4.94
N GLY A 64 -10.03 4.97 -5.87
CA GLY A 64 -9.71 6.39 -5.82
C GLY A 64 -8.86 6.80 -4.61
N VAL A 65 -8.35 5.81 -3.87
CA VAL A 65 -7.53 5.99 -2.67
C VAL A 65 -6.12 5.52 -2.99
N SER A 66 -5.22 6.48 -3.21
CA SER A 66 -3.80 6.18 -3.35
C SER A 66 -3.16 5.98 -1.98
N MET A 67 -2.14 5.11 -1.93
CA MET A 67 -1.19 5.13 -0.81
C MET A 67 -0.55 6.51 -0.71
N ASP A 68 -0.32 6.94 0.53
CA ASP A 68 0.46 8.14 0.79
C ASP A 68 1.87 8.05 0.22
N SER A 69 2.49 9.20 0.04
CA SER A 69 3.89 9.30 -0.36
C SER A 69 4.78 8.44 0.55
N PHE A 70 5.43 7.43 -0.03
CA PHE A 70 6.49 6.69 0.63
C PHE A 70 7.84 7.30 0.27
N GLY A 71 8.82 7.15 1.16
CA GLY A 71 10.13 7.74 0.98
C GLY A 71 11.16 7.19 1.96
N ILE A 72 12.40 7.62 1.78
CA ILE A 72 13.51 7.21 2.63
C ILE A 72 13.64 8.23 3.76
N VAL A 73 13.43 7.78 4.99
CA VAL A 73 13.57 8.61 6.19
C VAL A 73 15.00 8.52 6.69
N THR A 74 15.66 9.67 6.82
CA THR A 74 17.01 9.79 7.39
C THR A 74 17.00 10.76 8.57
N ARG A 75 17.94 10.58 9.50
CA ARG A 75 18.10 11.52 10.61
C ARG A 75 18.64 12.84 10.09
N LYS A 76 17.96 13.94 10.41
CA LYS A 76 18.40 15.30 10.05
C LYS A 76 19.83 15.55 10.54
N ARG A 77 20.68 16.10 9.67
CA ARG A 77 22.11 16.39 9.91
C ARG A 77 22.99 15.15 10.20
N HIS A 78 22.51 13.95 9.91
CA HIS A 78 23.37 12.77 9.95
C HIS A 78 24.08 12.61 8.61
N GLN A 79 25.41 12.50 8.63
CA GLN A 79 26.16 12.07 7.44
C GLN A 79 26.02 10.56 7.30
N LEU A 80 25.57 10.13 6.13
CA LEU A 80 25.53 8.72 5.77
C LEU A 80 26.95 8.20 5.55
N SER A 81 27.16 6.91 5.83
CA SER A 81 28.39 6.24 5.41
C SER A 81 28.39 6.05 3.89
N PRO A 82 29.55 5.86 3.24
CA PRO A 82 29.60 5.59 1.81
C PRO A 82 28.74 4.39 1.37
N GLY A 83 28.65 3.35 2.21
CA GLY A 83 27.78 2.19 1.94
C GLY A 83 26.29 2.51 2.05
N ALA A 84 25.91 3.37 2.99
CA ALA A 84 24.53 3.82 3.12
C ALA A 84 24.10 4.70 1.94
N ASP A 85 24.98 5.60 1.47
CA ASP A 85 24.75 6.39 0.25
C ASP A 85 24.58 5.51 -0.99
N ALA A 86 25.47 4.52 -1.16
CA ALA A 86 25.38 3.55 -2.25
C ALA A 86 24.07 2.75 -2.22
N MET A 87 23.62 2.31 -1.03
CA MET A 87 22.33 1.65 -0.87
C MET A 87 21.16 2.57 -1.20
N LEU A 88 21.22 3.83 -0.79
CA LEU A 88 20.21 4.84 -1.09
C LEU A 88 20.07 5.08 -2.60
N LEU A 89 21.20 5.11 -3.32
CA LEU A 89 21.21 5.21 -4.78
C LEU A 89 20.57 3.96 -5.43
N ALA A 90 20.98 2.77 -5.03
CA ALA A 90 20.44 1.52 -5.57
C ALA A 90 18.91 1.39 -5.35
N LEU A 91 18.42 1.78 -4.17
CA LEU A 91 16.99 1.80 -3.87
C LEU A 91 16.23 2.79 -4.77
N ARG A 92 16.81 3.96 -5.06
CA ARG A 92 16.20 4.95 -5.96
C ARG A 92 16.15 4.46 -7.40
N GLU A 93 17.21 3.84 -7.89
CA GLU A 93 17.26 3.26 -9.23
C GLU A 93 16.23 2.13 -9.40
N ALA A 94 16.15 1.22 -8.44
CA ALA A 94 15.14 0.16 -8.44
C ALA A 94 13.72 0.73 -8.39
N ALA A 95 13.47 1.71 -7.51
CA ALA A 95 12.17 2.37 -7.42
C ALA A 95 11.78 3.09 -8.72
N ALA A 96 12.73 3.72 -9.42
CA ALA A 96 12.46 4.37 -10.71
C ALA A 96 12.02 3.37 -11.80
N SER A 97 12.52 2.14 -11.75
CA SER A 97 12.08 1.07 -12.65
C SER A 97 10.67 0.55 -12.33
N ILE A 98 10.31 0.51 -11.04
CA ILE A 98 9.03 -0.06 -10.58
C ILE A 98 7.91 1.00 -10.64
N TYR A 99 8.25 2.27 -10.39
CA TYR A 99 7.29 3.38 -10.27
C TYR A 99 7.64 4.55 -11.22
N PRO A 100 7.56 4.37 -12.55
CA PRO A 100 8.04 5.35 -13.53
C PRO A 100 7.25 6.68 -13.56
N HIS A 101 6.04 6.70 -12.99
CA HIS A 101 5.19 7.88 -12.94
C HIS A 101 5.12 8.53 -11.55
N TYR A 102 5.91 8.04 -10.58
CA TYR A 102 5.95 8.63 -9.25
C TYR A 102 6.56 10.03 -9.30
N ARG A 103 5.78 11.04 -8.93
CA ARG A 103 6.26 12.40 -8.65
C ARG A 103 6.36 12.55 -7.15
N ALA A 104 7.56 12.85 -6.64
CA ALA A 104 7.74 13.23 -5.25
C ALA A 104 6.78 14.39 -4.91
N PRO A 105 6.08 14.37 -3.77
CA PRO A 105 5.23 15.47 -3.36
C PRO A 105 6.04 16.77 -3.33
N SER A 106 5.51 17.83 -3.94
CA SER A 106 6.08 19.17 -3.80
C SER A 106 6.05 19.55 -2.32
N HIS A 107 7.22 19.62 -1.69
CA HIS A 107 7.35 20.10 -0.31
C HIS A 107 7.06 21.61 -0.33
N GLY A 108 5.91 22.00 0.21
CA GLY A 108 5.58 23.39 0.54
C GLY A 108 6.23 23.82 1.85
#